data_AF-A0A9W4R4R6-F1
#
_entry.id   AF-A0A9W4R4R6-F1
#
_cell.length_a   1.000
_cell.length_b   1.000
_cell.length_c   1.000
_cell.angle_alpha   90.00
_cell.angle_beta   90.00
_cell.angle_gamma   90.00
#
_symmetry.space_group_name_H-M   'P 1'
#
loop_
_entity.id
_entity.type
_entity.pdbx_description
1 polymer ?
#
loop_
_entity_poly.entity_id
_entity_poly.type
_entity_poly.pdbx_seq_one_letter_code
_entity_poly.pdbx_strand_id
1 'polypeptide(L)'
;MSKKFCDLTDSQKAAHDATLAKYTIDKSATPESTNTSDHPGGLQVGHEHNYTKQVAVKDIDDLNDKVGYPSEYYHNGTADDSDIDYPAPFAQSSIAKMNPKDADFKKQLSKEEHKVLKQAMNSYLHGDSSKLQDYKDAINTTFFRKPLMMAVSSSQDITITKDHPLIVKGDHSGQPVHLVYGTVTIEDGGFIQSDVPFIISSQVFTVL
;
A
#
# COMPACT_ATOMS: atom_id res chain seq x y z
N MET A 1 -20.95 4.99 20.24
CA MET A 1 -21.26 4.02 19.17
C MET A 1 -20.24 4.22 18.08
N SER A 2 -19.68 3.14 17.52
CA SER A 2 -18.89 3.22 16.29
C SER A 2 -19.81 3.52 15.11
N LYS A 3 -19.35 4.34 14.17
CA LYS A 3 -20.07 4.60 12.91
C LYS A 3 -19.99 3.37 12.02
N LYS A 4 -21.04 3.13 11.24
CA LYS A 4 -21.08 2.13 10.17
C LYS A 4 -20.99 2.81 8.80
N PHE A 5 -20.75 2.03 7.76
CA PHE A 5 -20.65 2.53 6.39
C PHE A 5 -21.90 3.27 5.95
N CYS A 6 -23.08 2.79 6.36
CA CYS A 6 -24.36 3.44 6.06
C CYS A 6 -24.46 4.86 6.66
N ASP A 7 -23.77 5.13 7.77
CA ASP A 7 -23.72 6.43 8.45
C ASP A 7 -22.75 7.43 7.79
N LEU A 8 -21.95 6.98 6.83
CA LEU A 8 -21.02 7.85 6.12
C LEU A 8 -21.74 8.82 5.19
N THR A 9 -21.14 10.00 5.03
CA THR A 9 -21.58 10.99 4.04
C THR A 9 -21.40 10.46 2.62
N ASP A 10 -22.14 11.00 1.65
CA ASP A 10 -22.02 10.61 0.25
C ASP A 10 -20.59 10.81 -0.29
N SER A 11 -19.91 11.87 0.15
CA SER A 11 -18.51 12.11 -0.22
C SER A 11 -17.56 11.04 0.29
N GLN A 12 -17.77 10.54 1.52
CA GLN A 12 -16.96 9.47 2.09
C GLN A 12 -17.23 8.13 1.39
N LYS A 13 -18.50 7.83 1.11
CA LYS A 13 -18.89 6.66 0.32
C LYS A 13 -18.27 6.70 -1.08
N ALA A 14 -18.32 7.87 -1.74
CA ALA A 14 -17.70 8.07 -3.04
C ALA A 14 -16.17 7.91 -3.00
N ALA A 15 -15.49 8.39 -1.95
CA ALA A 15 -14.05 8.22 -1.79
C ALA A 15 -13.64 6.75 -1.57
N HIS A 16 -14.44 6.01 -0.79
CA HIS A 16 -14.28 4.56 -0.65
C HIS A 16 -14.46 3.84 -2.00
N ASP A 17 -15.57 4.11 -2.71
CA ASP A 17 -15.86 3.53 -4.01
C ASP A 17 -14.77 3.86 -5.06
N ALA A 18 -14.26 5.09 -5.04
CA ALA A 18 -13.14 5.51 -5.90
C ALA A 18 -11.87 4.71 -5.60
N THR A 19 -11.61 4.41 -4.32
CA THR A 19 -10.47 3.58 -3.91
C THR A 19 -10.62 2.14 -4.41
N LEU A 20 -11.80 1.53 -4.27
CA LEU A 20 -12.07 0.20 -4.83
C LEU A 20 -11.89 0.15 -6.35
N ALA A 21 -12.33 1.20 -7.05
CA ALA A 21 -12.19 1.31 -8.50
C ALA A 21 -10.72 1.29 -8.97
N LYS A 22 -9.78 1.84 -8.19
CA LYS A 22 -8.32 1.77 -8.49
C LYS A 22 -7.78 0.34 -8.57
N TYR A 23 -8.47 -0.60 -7.93
CA TYR A 23 -8.15 -2.03 -7.87
C TYR A 23 -9.10 -2.89 -8.71
N THR A 24 -9.99 -2.26 -9.49
CA THR A 24 -11.04 -2.93 -10.25
C THR A 24 -11.91 -3.82 -9.35
N ILE A 25 -12.10 -3.45 -8.08
CA ILE A 25 -12.95 -4.20 -7.15
C ILE A 25 -14.39 -3.74 -7.38
N ASP A 26 -15.28 -4.69 -7.65
CA ASP A 26 -16.71 -4.40 -7.73
C ASP A 26 -17.24 -4.14 -6.33
N LYS A 27 -17.77 -2.93 -6.12
CA LYS A 27 -18.37 -2.54 -4.84
C LYS A 27 -19.55 -3.42 -4.43
N SER A 28 -20.27 -4.00 -5.39
CA SER A 28 -21.37 -4.93 -5.11
C SER A 28 -20.88 -6.30 -4.62
N ALA A 29 -19.63 -6.64 -4.92
CA ALA A 29 -18.96 -7.84 -4.40
C ALA A 29 -18.18 -7.58 -3.10
N THR A 30 -18.14 -6.33 -2.64
CA THR A 30 -17.46 -5.96 -1.39
C THR A 30 -18.36 -6.32 -0.20
N PRO A 31 -17.88 -7.12 0.77
CA PRO A 31 -18.66 -7.47 1.95
C PRO A 31 -19.18 -6.23 2.69
N GLU A 32 -20.46 -6.23 3.07
CA GLU A 32 -21.05 -5.13 3.86
C GLU A 32 -20.44 -5.05 5.26
N SER A 33 -20.14 -6.19 5.88
CA SER A 33 -19.51 -6.23 7.19
C SER A 33 -18.61 -7.45 7.32
N THR A 34 -17.45 -7.23 7.90
CA THR A 34 -16.48 -8.27 8.24
C THR A 34 -16.19 -8.18 9.73
N ASN A 35 -16.45 -9.27 10.48
CA ASN A 35 -16.06 -9.35 11.88
C ASN A 35 -14.97 -10.41 12.05
N THR A 36 -13.86 -9.99 12.65
CA THR A 36 -12.75 -10.91 12.98
C THR A 36 -13.19 -12.10 13.84
N SER A 37 -14.21 -11.96 14.68
CA SER A 37 -14.77 -13.06 15.50
C SER A 37 -15.39 -14.19 14.69
N ASP A 38 -15.76 -13.94 13.43
CA ASP A 38 -16.33 -14.95 12.53
C ASP A 38 -15.26 -15.92 12.00
N HIS A 39 -13.99 -15.66 12.33
CA HIS A 39 -12.82 -16.42 11.88
C HIS A 39 -12.08 -17.00 13.08
N PRO A 40 -12.10 -18.34 13.28
CA PRO A 40 -11.33 -18.97 14.36
C PRO A 40 -9.85 -18.60 14.29
N GLY A 41 -9.32 -18.00 15.36
CA GLY A 41 -7.94 -17.53 15.43
C GLY A 41 -7.65 -16.18 14.75
N GLY A 42 -8.69 -15.46 14.32
CA GLY A 42 -8.55 -14.15 13.68
C GLY A 42 -8.73 -14.20 12.16
N LEU A 43 -8.98 -13.02 11.57
CA LEU A 43 -9.10 -12.86 10.13
C LEU A 43 -7.71 -12.71 9.51
N GLN A 44 -7.35 -13.62 8.59
CA GLN A 44 -6.11 -13.53 7.83
C GLN A 44 -6.34 -12.90 6.45
N VAL A 45 -5.59 -11.82 6.17
CA VAL A 45 -5.59 -11.10 4.90
C VAL A 45 -4.17 -10.96 4.37
N GLY A 46 -4.04 -10.65 3.09
CA GLY A 46 -2.75 -10.51 2.41
C GLY A 46 -2.53 -11.58 1.34
N HIS A 47 -1.27 -11.82 0.99
CA HIS A 47 -0.93 -12.75 -0.10
C HIS A 47 -1.34 -14.18 0.25
N GLU A 48 -1.88 -14.92 -0.73
CA GLU A 48 -2.33 -16.32 -0.58
C GLU A 48 -3.55 -16.58 0.36
N HIS A 49 -4.33 -15.54 0.69
CA HIS A 49 -5.53 -15.66 1.52
C HIS A 49 -6.85 -15.36 0.77
N ASN A 50 -7.92 -16.06 1.16
CA ASN A 50 -9.22 -16.07 0.45
C ASN A 50 -9.97 -14.72 0.47
N TYR A 51 -9.60 -13.79 1.36
CA TYR A 51 -10.23 -12.48 1.52
C TYR A 51 -9.49 -11.35 0.78
N THR A 52 -8.63 -11.74 -0.16
CA THR A 52 -7.72 -10.84 -0.87
C THR A 52 -7.89 -10.99 -2.38
N LYS A 53 -8.01 -9.86 -3.06
CA LYS A 53 -7.82 -9.77 -4.51
C LYS A 53 -6.36 -9.48 -4.84
N GLN A 54 -5.80 -10.26 -5.77
CA GLN A 54 -4.47 -10.00 -6.33
C GLN A 54 -4.57 -8.99 -7.46
N VAL A 55 -3.84 -7.88 -7.34
CA VAL A 55 -3.85 -6.77 -8.30
C VAL A 55 -2.45 -6.61 -8.88
N ALA A 56 -2.31 -6.73 -10.19
CA ALA A 56 -1.05 -6.46 -10.87
C ALA A 56 -0.73 -4.96 -10.81
N VAL A 57 0.52 -4.65 -10.48
CA VAL A 57 1.10 -3.32 -10.48
C VAL A 57 2.16 -3.25 -11.58
N LYS A 58 1.98 -2.31 -12.50
CA LYS A 58 2.76 -2.24 -13.74
C LYS A 58 4.16 -1.66 -13.54
N ASP A 59 4.25 -0.57 -12.79
CA ASP A 59 5.44 0.23 -12.58
C ASP A 59 5.29 1.08 -11.31
N ILE A 60 6.31 1.87 -10.98
CA ILE A 60 6.31 2.70 -9.78
C ILE A 60 5.24 3.81 -9.82
N ASP A 61 4.85 4.30 -11.00
CA ASP A 61 3.78 5.30 -11.10
C ASP A 61 2.43 4.68 -10.79
N ASP A 62 2.14 3.51 -11.37
CA ASP A 62 0.92 2.75 -11.06
C ASP A 62 0.87 2.34 -9.58
N LEU A 63 2.03 2.04 -8.96
CA LEU A 63 2.08 1.81 -7.51
C LEU A 63 1.75 3.09 -6.74
N ASN A 64 2.37 4.22 -7.12
CA ASN A 64 2.17 5.50 -6.46
C ASN A 64 0.72 5.99 -6.57
N ASP A 65 0.09 5.86 -7.74
CA ASP A 65 -1.31 6.22 -7.95
C ASP A 65 -2.28 5.40 -7.08
N LYS A 66 -1.91 4.15 -6.80
CA LYS A 66 -2.68 3.23 -5.96
C LYS A 66 -2.51 3.56 -4.47
N VAL A 67 -1.27 3.66 -3.99
CA VAL A 67 -0.99 3.65 -2.54
C VAL A 67 -0.06 4.76 -2.05
N GLY A 68 0.49 5.57 -2.94
CA GLY A 68 1.36 6.68 -2.60
C GLY A 68 0.60 7.98 -2.35
N TYR A 69 1.34 9.00 -1.93
CA TYR A 69 0.84 10.35 -1.75
C TYR A 69 1.02 11.18 -3.03
N PRO A 70 -0.04 11.86 -3.52
CA PRO A 70 0.10 12.75 -4.67
C PRO A 70 1.10 13.87 -4.41
N SER A 71 2.00 14.13 -5.37
CA SER A 71 3.01 15.20 -5.26
C SER A 71 2.39 16.58 -5.03
N GLU A 72 1.16 16.82 -5.51
CA GLU A 72 0.46 18.08 -5.27
C GLU A 72 0.26 18.38 -3.78
N TYR A 73 0.19 17.36 -2.91
CA TYR A 73 0.01 17.55 -1.47
C TYR A 73 1.24 18.19 -0.83
N TYR A 74 2.44 17.90 -1.33
CA TYR A 74 3.66 18.55 -0.88
C TYR A 74 3.78 19.96 -1.47
N HIS A 75 3.43 20.14 -2.74
CA HIS A 75 3.51 21.44 -3.41
C HIS A 75 2.52 22.48 -2.85
N ASN A 76 1.35 22.04 -2.38
CA ASN A 76 0.33 22.93 -1.79
C ASN A 76 0.44 23.05 -0.26
N GLY A 77 1.42 22.39 0.37
CA GLY A 77 1.67 22.43 1.81
C GLY A 77 0.66 21.66 2.68
N THR A 78 -0.09 20.72 2.11
CA THR A 78 -1.00 19.84 2.86
C THR A 78 -0.32 18.57 3.38
N ALA A 79 0.87 18.26 2.87
CA ALA A 79 1.78 17.25 3.37
C ALA A 79 3.20 17.84 3.52
N ASP A 80 4.00 17.21 4.36
CA ASP A 80 5.40 17.54 4.59
C ASP A 80 6.25 16.28 4.37
N ASP A 81 7.44 16.47 3.81
CA ASP A 81 8.39 15.38 3.52
C ASP A 81 9.76 15.58 4.18
N SER A 82 9.86 16.46 5.18
CA SER A 82 11.11 16.72 5.90
C SER A 82 11.70 15.47 6.56
N ASP A 83 10.84 14.52 6.96
CA ASP A 83 11.23 13.28 7.61
C ASP A 83 11.53 12.14 6.61
N ILE A 84 11.36 12.40 5.31
CA ILE A 84 11.67 11.42 4.26
C ILE A 84 13.16 11.46 3.97
N ASP A 85 13.83 10.33 4.21
CA ASP A 85 15.23 10.14 3.87
C ASP A 85 15.39 9.86 2.37
N TYR A 86 15.51 10.93 1.57
CA TYR A 86 15.77 10.83 0.14
C TYR A 86 17.18 10.30 -0.15
N PRO A 87 17.35 9.45 -1.18
CA PRO A 87 18.68 9.13 -1.67
C PRO A 87 19.38 10.39 -2.19
N ALA A 88 20.71 10.34 -2.28
CA ALA A 88 21.47 11.35 -2.99
C ALA A 88 20.95 11.54 -4.44
N PRO A 89 21.15 12.70 -5.08
CA PRO A 89 20.71 12.91 -6.46
C PRO A 89 21.22 11.82 -7.40
N PHE A 90 20.39 11.39 -8.36
CA PHE A 90 20.70 10.26 -9.26
C PHE A 90 22.06 10.41 -9.94
N ALA A 91 22.38 11.60 -10.44
CA ALA A 91 23.64 11.91 -11.11
C ALA A 91 24.90 11.67 -10.24
N GLN A 92 24.76 11.64 -8.91
CA GLN A 92 25.84 11.35 -7.97
C GLN A 92 25.89 9.87 -7.56
N SER A 93 24.87 9.08 -7.91
CA SER A 93 24.82 7.66 -7.63
C SER A 93 25.76 6.87 -8.55
N SER A 94 26.27 5.73 -8.07
CA SER A 94 27.01 4.79 -8.92
C SER A 94 26.13 4.15 -10.01
N ILE A 95 24.80 4.13 -9.79
CA ILE A 95 23.79 3.59 -10.71
C ILE A 95 23.70 4.43 -11.98
N ALA A 96 23.96 5.74 -11.92
CA ALA A 96 23.95 6.62 -13.10
C ALA A 96 24.98 6.26 -14.17
N LYS A 97 25.98 5.43 -13.83
CA LYS A 97 26.99 4.93 -14.77
C LYS A 97 26.53 3.67 -15.52
N MET A 98 25.40 3.10 -15.11
CA MET A 98 24.81 1.88 -15.69
C MET A 98 23.66 2.25 -16.63
N ASN A 99 23.27 1.32 -17.49
CA ASN A 99 22.08 1.46 -18.31
C ASN A 99 20.93 0.62 -17.72
N PRO A 100 19.88 1.25 -17.15
CA PRO A 100 18.71 0.54 -16.62
C PRO A 100 17.96 -0.32 -17.63
N LYS A 101 18.20 -0.16 -18.93
CA LYS A 101 17.59 -0.97 -19.99
C LYS A 101 18.37 -2.25 -20.31
N ASP A 102 19.57 -2.41 -19.75
CA ASP A 102 20.35 -3.62 -19.93
C ASP A 102 19.64 -4.82 -19.30
N ALA A 103 19.56 -5.93 -20.05
CA ALA A 103 18.88 -7.14 -19.59
C ALA A 103 19.48 -7.71 -18.29
N ASP A 104 20.75 -7.42 -18.01
CA ASP A 104 21.47 -7.84 -16.82
C ASP A 104 21.63 -6.73 -15.77
N PHE A 105 20.99 -5.57 -15.94
CA PHE A 105 21.09 -4.43 -15.00
C PHE A 105 20.94 -4.86 -13.54
N LYS A 106 19.87 -5.62 -13.23
CA LYS A 106 19.62 -6.14 -11.87
C LYS A 106 20.75 -7.02 -11.32
N LYS A 107 21.50 -7.72 -12.17
CA LYS A 107 22.64 -8.56 -11.75
C LYS A 107 23.92 -7.75 -11.54
N GLN A 108 24.02 -6.57 -12.14
CA GLN A 108 25.16 -5.66 -12.01
C GLN A 108 25.09 -4.85 -10.71
N LEU A 109 23.89 -4.68 -10.14
CA LEU A 109 23.68 -3.96 -8.88
C LEU A 109 24.40 -4.65 -7.72
N SER A 110 25.25 -3.88 -7.05
CA SER A 110 25.77 -4.22 -5.72
C SER A 110 24.67 -4.15 -4.66
N LYS A 111 24.97 -4.67 -3.46
CA LYS A 111 24.05 -4.59 -2.31
C LYS A 111 23.71 -3.14 -1.92
N GLU A 112 24.67 -2.24 -2.01
CA GLU A 112 24.45 -0.82 -1.67
C GLU A 112 23.58 -0.12 -2.72
N GLU A 113 23.78 -0.42 -4.01
CA GLU A 113 22.92 0.11 -5.07
C GLU A 113 21.49 -0.41 -4.95
N HIS A 114 21.31 -1.68 -4.58
CA HIS A 114 19.99 -2.21 -4.23
C HIS A 114 19.33 -1.46 -3.08
N LYS A 115 20.08 -1.09 -2.04
CA LYS A 115 19.55 -0.28 -0.93
C LYS A 115 19.14 1.11 -1.39
N VAL A 116 19.98 1.78 -2.20
CA VAL A 116 19.67 3.10 -2.77
C VAL A 116 18.39 3.05 -3.61
N LEU A 117 18.22 2.03 -4.46
CA LEU A 117 16.98 1.89 -5.24
C LEU A 117 15.77 1.58 -4.37
N LYS A 118 15.94 0.79 -3.29
CA LYS A 118 14.85 0.54 -2.34
C LYS A 118 14.46 1.81 -1.58
N GLN A 119 15.45 2.61 -1.16
CA GLN A 119 15.25 3.91 -0.53
C GLN A 119 14.54 4.88 -1.50
N ALA A 120 15.00 4.94 -2.75
CA ALA A 120 14.36 5.75 -3.80
C ALA A 120 12.90 5.32 -4.01
N MET A 121 12.63 4.02 -4.13
CA MET A 121 11.27 3.50 -4.29
C MET A 121 10.37 3.87 -3.10
N ASN A 122 10.84 3.67 -1.87
CA ASN A 122 10.07 4.04 -0.67
C ASN A 122 9.81 5.55 -0.60
N SER A 123 10.82 6.37 -0.89
CA SER A 123 10.70 7.83 -0.91
C SER A 123 9.77 8.31 -2.03
N TYR A 124 9.70 7.58 -3.14
CA TYR A 124 8.78 7.86 -4.24
C TYR A 124 7.32 7.69 -3.81
N LEU A 125 7.02 6.73 -2.93
CA LEU A 125 5.67 6.44 -2.47
C LEU A 125 5.23 7.33 -1.28
N HIS A 126 6.17 7.68 -0.40
CA HIS A 126 5.88 8.36 0.86
C HIS A 126 6.30 9.84 0.89
N GLY A 127 6.99 10.30 -0.15
CA GLY A 127 7.43 11.68 -0.31
C GLY A 127 6.97 12.27 -1.64
N ASP A 128 7.50 13.44 -1.97
CA ASP A 128 7.32 14.07 -3.27
C ASP A 128 8.05 13.30 -4.37
N SER A 129 7.28 12.48 -5.08
CA SER A 129 7.75 11.67 -6.20
C SER A 129 8.39 12.48 -7.35
N SER A 130 8.09 13.78 -7.46
CA SER A 130 8.69 14.66 -8.47
C SER A 130 10.20 14.81 -8.31
N LYS A 131 10.73 14.63 -7.08
CA LYS A 131 12.16 14.69 -6.76
C LYS A 131 12.95 13.46 -7.25
N LEU A 132 12.26 12.41 -7.69
CA LEU A 132 12.84 11.08 -7.94
C LEU A 132 12.61 10.57 -9.37
N GLN A 133 12.22 11.44 -10.30
CA GLN A 133 11.93 11.04 -11.69
C GLN A 133 13.11 10.33 -12.36
N ASP A 134 14.35 10.77 -12.09
CA ASP A 134 15.56 10.18 -12.68
C ASP A 134 15.83 8.73 -12.20
N TYR A 135 15.25 8.32 -11.06
CA TYR A 135 15.38 6.96 -10.54
C TYR A 135 14.40 5.96 -11.18
N LYS A 136 13.36 6.43 -11.89
CA LYS A 136 12.22 5.59 -12.31
C LYS A 136 12.61 4.39 -13.15
N ASP A 137 13.45 4.59 -14.17
CA ASP A 137 13.86 3.50 -15.05
C ASP A 137 14.61 2.40 -14.27
N ALA A 138 15.50 2.81 -13.34
CA ALA A 138 16.24 1.88 -12.49
C ALA A 138 15.33 1.13 -11.50
N ILE A 139 14.37 1.83 -10.90
CA ILE A 139 13.35 1.23 -10.02
C ILE A 139 12.50 0.22 -10.80
N ASN A 140 11.94 0.62 -11.94
CA ASN A 140 11.07 -0.20 -12.76
C ASN A 140 11.77 -1.48 -13.26
N THR A 141 13.00 -1.38 -13.76
CA THR A 141 13.75 -2.57 -14.17
C THR A 141 14.08 -3.50 -12.99
N THR A 142 14.31 -2.95 -11.80
CA THR A 142 14.74 -3.75 -10.63
C THR A 142 13.57 -4.47 -9.96
N PHE A 143 12.45 -3.77 -9.78
CA PHE A 143 11.33 -4.21 -8.94
C PHE A 143 10.08 -4.61 -9.74
N PHE A 144 9.92 -4.13 -10.99
CA PHE A 144 8.67 -4.30 -11.77
C PHE A 144 8.84 -5.07 -13.10
N ARG A 145 10.00 -5.69 -13.34
CA ARG A 145 10.26 -6.48 -14.57
C ARG A 145 9.30 -7.66 -14.77
N LYS A 146 8.71 -8.15 -13.67
CA LYS A 146 7.49 -8.97 -13.68
C LYS A 146 6.43 -8.16 -12.95
N PRO A 147 5.14 -8.28 -13.33
CA PRO A 147 4.08 -7.60 -12.60
C PRO A 147 4.22 -7.87 -11.11
N LEU A 148 4.47 -6.82 -10.35
CA LEU A 148 4.43 -6.89 -8.91
C LEU A 148 2.96 -7.11 -8.54
N MET A 149 2.66 -8.11 -7.73
CA MET A 149 1.29 -8.35 -7.29
C MET A 149 1.08 -7.63 -5.97
N MET A 150 -0.05 -6.95 -5.84
CA MET A 150 -0.50 -6.34 -4.61
C MET A 150 -1.69 -7.14 -4.09
N ALA A 151 -1.65 -7.47 -2.81
CA ALA A 151 -2.77 -8.05 -2.10
C ALA A 151 -3.71 -6.93 -1.65
N VAL A 152 -4.97 -6.95 -2.09
CA VAL A 152 -6.00 -5.99 -1.68
C VAL A 152 -7.14 -6.70 -0.97
N SER A 153 -7.39 -6.36 0.29
CA SER A 153 -8.57 -6.82 1.03
C SER A 153 -9.53 -5.66 1.24
N SER A 154 -10.83 -5.90 1.18
CA SER A 154 -11.83 -4.85 1.28
C SER A 154 -13.13 -5.29 1.94
N SER A 155 -13.76 -4.38 2.68
CA SER A 155 -15.15 -4.48 3.17
C SER A 155 -15.69 -3.08 3.44
N GLN A 156 -17.02 -2.92 3.49
CA GLN A 156 -17.61 -1.64 3.89
C GLN A 156 -17.32 -1.37 5.37
N ASP A 157 -17.56 -2.34 6.25
CA ASP A 157 -17.22 -2.27 7.67
C ASP A 157 -16.27 -3.40 8.06
N ILE A 158 -15.29 -3.11 8.92
CA ILE A 158 -14.51 -4.12 9.64
C ILE A 158 -14.54 -3.89 11.14
N THR A 159 -14.80 -4.96 11.90
CA THR A 159 -14.75 -4.98 13.37
C THR A 159 -13.67 -5.95 13.85
N ILE A 160 -12.70 -5.41 14.57
CA ILE A 160 -11.54 -6.13 15.10
C ILE A 160 -11.74 -6.34 16.59
N THR A 161 -11.78 -7.60 17.01
CA THR A 161 -12.15 -8.01 18.38
C THR A 161 -10.94 -8.49 19.15
N LYS A 162 -11.04 -8.54 20.48
CA LYS A 162 -9.92 -8.88 21.38
C LYS A 162 -9.32 -10.27 21.15
N ASP A 163 -10.17 -11.28 21.05
CA ASP A 163 -9.73 -12.68 20.98
C ASP A 163 -9.46 -13.14 19.54
N HIS A 164 -9.83 -12.32 18.55
CA HIS A 164 -9.70 -12.63 17.13
C HIS A 164 -9.08 -11.42 16.43
N PRO A 165 -7.75 -11.38 16.25
CA PRO A 165 -7.11 -10.23 15.62
C PRO A 165 -7.34 -10.18 14.11
N LEU A 166 -7.07 -9.01 13.53
CA LEU A 166 -6.79 -8.91 12.10
C LEU A 166 -5.31 -9.22 11.89
N ILE A 167 -5.02 -10.23 11.06
CA ILE A 167 -3.67 -10.71 10.80
C ILE A 167 -3.33 -10.41 9.34
N VAL A 168 -2.37 -9.52 9.14
CA VAL A 168 -1.90 -9.11 7.81
C VAL A 168 -0.61 -9.85 7.49
N LYS A 169 -0.68 -10.77 6.53
CA LYS A 169 0.45 -11.60 6.09
C LYS A 169 0.94 -11.20 4.71
N GLY A 170 2.24 -10.99 4.58
CA GLY A 170 2.86 -10.86 3.27
C GLY A 170 3.28 -12.19 2.70
N ASP A 171 3.67 -12.16 1.42
CA ASP A 171 4.56 -13.20 0.92
C ASP A 171 6.00 -12.89 1.37
N HIS A 172 6.87 -13.90 1.39
CA HIS A 172 8.30 -13.71 1.70
C HIS A 172 9.03 -12.80 0.70
N SER A 173 8.35 -12.32 -0.35
CA SER A 173 8.91 -11.44 -1.35
C SER A 173 8.75 -9.95 -1.01
N GLY A 174 8.01 -9.62 0.06
CA GLY A 174 7.81 -8.25 0.52
C GLY A 174 6.87 -7.45 -0.38
N GLN A 175 5.97 -8.12 -1.08
CA GLN A 175 4.96 -7.48 -1.91
C GLN A 175 3.93 -6.72 -1.07
N PRO A 176 3.40 -5.58 -1.57
CA PRO A 176 2.55 -4.70 -0.77
C PRO A 176 1.19 -5.33 -0.48
N VAL A 177 0.64 -4.97 0.69
CA VAL A 177 -0.71 -5.30 1.11
C VAL A 177 -1.47 -4.00 1.38
N HIS A 178 -2.66 -3.86 0.78
CA HIS A 178 -3.55 -2.73 1.02
C HIS A 178 -4.90 -3.21 1.51
N LEU A 179 -5.37 -2.60 2.59
CA LEU A 179 -6.66 -2.87 3.20
C LEU A 179 -7.56 -1.66 2.97
N VAL A 180 -8.67 -1.87 2.27
CA VAL A 180 -9.61 -0.81 1.89
C VAL A 180 -10.92 -1.02 2.62
N TYR A 181 -11.15 -0.21 3.65
CA TYR A 181 -12.36 -0.30 4.45
C TYR A 181 -13.16 0.99 4.40
N GLY A 182 -14.48 0.90 4.46
CA GLY A 182 -15.29 2.09 4.66
C GLY A 182 -15.13 2.61 6.09
N THR A 183 -15.40 1.76 7.08
CA THR A 183 -15.12 2.01 8.49
C THR A 183 -14.27 0.91 9.11
N VAL A 184 -13.39 1.30 10.04
CA VAL A 184 -12.62 0.39 10.88
C VAL A 184 -12.99 0.64 12.33
N THR A 185 -13.38 -0.42 13.04
CA THR A 185 -13.59 -0.40 14.49
C THR A 185 -12.67 -1.41 15.15
N ILE A 186 -11.81 -0.96 16.06
CA ILE A 186 -11.05 -1.81 16.98
C ILE A 186 -11.76 -1.76 18.33
N GLU A 187 -12.31 -2.89 18.76
CA GLU A 187 -12.91 -3.03 20.09
C GLU A 187 -11.84 -3.07 21.19
N ASP A 188 -12.24 -2.90 22.45
CA ASP A 188 -11.31 -2.92 23.59
C ASP A 188 -10.49 -4.21 23.63
N GLY A 189 -9.16 -4.05 23.61
CA GLY A 189 -8.19 -5.15 23.53
C GLY A 189 -8.03 -5.79 22.15
N GLY A 190 -8.78 -5.36 21.13
CA GLY A 190 -8.57 -5.76 19.74
C GLY A 190 -7.25 -5.24 19.19
N PHE A 191 -6.63 -5.99 18.28
CA PHE A 191 -5.35 -5.62 17.70
C PHE A 191 -5.17 -6.10 16.26
N ILE A 192 -4.27 -5.42 15.55
CA ILE A 192 -3.80 -5.81 14.22
C ILE A 192 -2.40 -6.38 14.39
N GLN A 193 -2.21 -7.62 13.93
CA GLN A 193 -0.89 -8.24 13.86
C GLN A 193 -0.41 -8.20 12.41
N SER A 194 0.85 -7.83 12.20
CA SER A 194 1.45 -7.90 10.87
C SER A 194 2.91 -8.31 10.88
N ASP A 195 3.30 -9.07 9.86
CA ASP A 195 4.68 -9.43 9.55
C ASP A 195 5.27 -8.63 8.37
N VAL A 196 4.45 -7.78 7.73
CA VAL A 196 4.84 -6.96 6.58
C VAL A 196 4.32 -5.54 6.69
N PRO A 197 4.96 -4.56 6.03
CA PRO A 197 4.35 -3.26 5.85
C PRO A 197 3.02 -3.37 5.09
N PHE A 198 2.01 -2.65 5.55
CA PHE A 198 0.71 -2.57 4.89
C PHE A 198 0.14 -1.16 5.01
N ILE A 199 -0.87 -0.88 4.19
CA ILE A 199 -1.62 0.39 4.24
C ILE A 199 -3.07 0.06 4.59
N ILE A 200 -3.70 0.92 5.39
CA ILE A 200 -5.15 0.92 5.59
C ILE A 200 -5.70 2.24 5.06
N SER A 201 -6.61 2.16 4.09
CA SER A 201 -7.46 3.28 3.72
C SER A 201 -8.82 3.11 4.39
N SER A 202 -9.24 4.12 5.15
CA SER A 202 -10.58 4.15 5.75
C SER A 202 -11.17 5.55 5.81
N GLN A 203 -12.50 5.66 5.80
CA GLN A 203 -13.20 6.93 5.92
C GLN A 203 -13.40 7.33 7.39
N VAL A 204 -13.50 6.34 8.26
CA VAL A 204 -13.56 6.49 9.72
C VAL A 204 -12.78 5.35 10.36
N PHE A 205 -11.83 5.70 11.23
CA PHE A 205 -11.06 4.75 12.03
C PHE A 205 -11.37 5.00 13.51
N THR A 206 -11.93 4.02 14.20
CA THR A 206 -12.33 4.13 15.61
C THR A 206 -11.60 3.08 16.45
N VAL A 207 -10.99 3.52 17.56
CA VAL A 207 -10.46 2.66 18.61
C VAL A 207 -11.29 2.93 19.87
N LEU A 208 -11.88 1.89 20.44
CA LEU A 208 -12.78 1.98 21.60
C LEU A 208 -12.05 1.75 22.92
#